data_AF-A0A927VTE6-F1
#
_entry.id   AF-A0A927VTE6-F1
#
_cell.length_a   1.000
_cell.length_b   1.000
_cell.length_c   1.000
_cell.angle_alpha   90.00
_cell.angle_beta   90.00
_cell.angle_gamma   90.00
#
_symmetry.space_group_name_H-M   'P 1'
#
loop_
_entity.id
_entity.type
_entity.pdbx_description
1 polymer ?
#
loop_
_entity_poly.entity_id
_entity_poly.type
_entity_poly.pdbx_seq_one_letter_code
_entity_poly.pdbx_strand_id
1 'polypeptide(L)'
;ASKASADLLAMAYHRTYGLPVTISRCSNNYGPYQFPEKLIPLMIANALADKELPVYGTGENVRDWLYVEDHCRAIDMILHDGKVGEVYNIGGHNEKSNLQVVKIILEKLGKPESLIRFVTDRKGHDLRYAIDPAKIHAELGWLPETKFEDGIRKTVDWYLNNKPWWENIISGEYRDYYEKMYSDR
;
A
#
# COMPACT_ATOMS: atom_id res chain seq x y z
N ALA A 1 -0.59 14.57 9.00
CA ALA A 1 -1.28 15.88 9.16
C ALA A 1 -2.27 16.15 8.02
N SER A 2 -1.82 16.32 6.77
CA SER A 2 -2.69 16.69 5.63
C SER A 2 -3.94 15.81 5.47
N LYS A 3 -3.81 14.48 5.59
CA LYS A 3 -4.96 13.55 5.48
C LYS A 3 -5.93 13.63 6.66
N ALA A 4 -5.43 13.80 7.88
CA ALA A 4 -6.29 14.05 9.04
C ALA A 4 -7.09 15.35 8.90
N SER A 5 -6.48 16.41 8.34
CA SER A 5 -7.19 17.66 8.04
C SER A 5 -8.29 17.48 6.99
N ALA A 6 -8.06 16.65 5.97
CA ALA A 6 -9.06 16.34 4.96
C ALA A 6 -10.27 15.58 5.55
N ASP A 7 -10.04 14.58 6.42
CA ASP A 7 -11.09 13.87 7.14
C ASP A 7 -11.97 14.84 7.94
N LEU A 8 -11.34 15.74 8.70
CA LEU A 8 -12.05 16.73 9.51
C LEU A 8 -12.87 17.69 8.64
N LEU A 9 -12.32 18.14 7.52
CA LEU A 9 -13.01 19.01 6.58
C LEU A 9 -14.24 18.32 5.98
N ALA A 10 -14.10 17.07 5.52
CA ALA A 10 -15.20 16.29 4.96
C ALA A 10 -16.33 16.10 5.98
N MET A 11 -15.99 15.74 7.23
CA MET A 11 -16.98 15.58 8.29
C MET A 11 -17.60 16.90 8.74
N ALA A 12 -16.87 18.02 8.66
CA ALA A 12 -17.45 19.34 8.93
C ALA A 12 -18.53 19.68 7.89
N TYR A 13 -18.28 19.41 6.61
CA TYR A 13 -19.28 19.61 5.55
C TYR A 13 -20.51 18.72 5.74
N HIS A 14 -20.32 17.47 6.14
CA HIS A 14 -21.42 16.59 6.49
C HIS A 14 -22.28 17.15 7.63
N ARG A 15 -21.65 17.59 8.74
CA ARG A 15 -22.36 18.12 9.91
C ARG A 15 -23.04 19.46 9.66
N THR A 16 -22.41 20.35 8.91
CA THR A 16 -22.91 21.72 8.68
C THR A 16 -23.94 21.77 7.56
N TYR A 17 -23.74 21.01 6.48
CA TYR A 17 -24.54 21.15 5.26
C TYR A 17 -25.31 19.88 4.89
N GLY A 18 -25.20 18.80 5.66
CA GLY A 18 -25.89 17.53 5.37
C GLY A 18 -25.34 16.79 4.14
N LEU A 19 -24.12 17.13 3.68
CA LEU A 19 -23.50 16.46 2.54
C LEU A 19 -23.31 14.96 2.84
N PRO A 20 -23.74 14.03 1.96
CA PRO A 20 -23.54 12.61 2.19
C PRO A 20 -22.04 12.26 2.05
N VAL A 21 -21.41 11.90 3.15
CA VAL A 21 -19.98 11.60 3.25
C VAL A 21 -19.78 10.27 3.95
N THR A 22 -18.87 9.45 3.45
CA THR A 22 -18.29 8.30 4.15
C THR A 22 -16.78 8.44 4.13
N ILE A 23 -16.08 7.90 5.16
CA ILE A 23 -14.62 7.91 5.21
C ILE A 23 -14.09 6.50 5.40
N SER A 24 -13.23 6.06 4.49
CA SER A 24 -12.46 4.82 4.61
C SER A 24 -11.03 5.11 5.07
N ARG A 25 -10.56 4.44 6.11
CA ARG A 25 -9.17 4.52 6.61
C ARG A 25 -8.52 3.14 6.51
N CYS A 26 -7.64 2.96 5.52
CA CYS A 26 -7.01 1.67 5.25
C CYS A 26 -5.58 1.56 5.80
N SER A 27 -5.12 0.31 5.94
CA SER A 27 -3.71 -0.01 6.21
C SER A 27 -2.83 0.04 4.94
N ASN A 28 -1.57 -0.40 5.05
CA ASN A 28 -0.62 -0.33 3.95
C ASN A 28 -1.02 -1.25 2.80
N ASN A 29 -1.40 -0.64 1.68
CA ASN A 29 -1.76 -1.37 0.48
C ASN A 29 -0.54 -1.93 -0.25
N TYR A 30 -0.69 -3.10 -0.87
CA TYR A 30 0.30 -3.69 -1.76
C TYR A 30 -0.35 -4.53 -2.85
N GLY A 31 0.32 -4.69 -3.99
CA GLY A 31 -0.18 -5.49 -5.10
C GLY A 31 0.27 -5.00 -6.48
N PRO A 32 -0.41 -5.49 -7.54
CA PRO A 32 -0.28 -4.99 -8.90
C PRO A 32 -0.34 -3.45 -9.01
N TYR A 33 0.36 -2.90 -10.00
CA TYR A 33 0.33 -1.47 -10.35
C TYR A 33 0.83 -0.49 -9.27
N GLN A 34 1.44 -0.97 -8.19
CA GLN A 34 2.01 -0.09 -7.17
C GLN A 34 3.27 0.62 -7.69
N PHE A 35 3.35 1.95 -7.54
CA PHE A 35 4.50 2.70 -8.04
C PHE A 35 5.82 2.26 -7.36
N PRO A 36 6.93 2.04 -8.11
CA PRO A 36 8.22 1.55 -7.59
C PRO A 36 9.01 2.48 -6.64
N GLU A 37 8.32 3.32 -5.86
CA GLU A 37 8.89 4.11 -4.76
C GLU A 37 8.56 3.53 -3.38
N LYS A 38 7.53 2.68 -3.29
CA LYS A 38 7.06 2.08 -2.03
C LYS A 38 7.88 0.83 -1.72
N LEU A 39 7.90 0.42 -0.45
CA LEU A 39 8.75 -0.67 0.04
C LEU A 39 8.69 -1.92 -0.85
N ILE A 40 7.54 -2.58 -0.96
CA ILE A 40 7.41 -3.85 -1.70
C ILE A 40 7.87 -3.73 -3.16
N PRO A 41 7.36 -2.81 -3.99
CA PRO A 41 7.76 -2.74 -5.39
C PRO A 41 9.22 -2.28 -5.57
N LEU A 42 9.74 -1.41 -4.69
CA LEU A 42 11.16 -1.04 -4.69
C LEU A 42 12.06 -2.26 -4.43
N MET A 43 11.72 -3.07 -3.43
CA MET A 43 12.50 -4.26 -3.09
C MET A 43 12.48 -5.30 -4.20
N ILE A 44 11.32 -5.51 -4.84
CA ILE A 44 11.21 -6.41 -5.99
C ILE A 44 12.08 -5.89 -7.15
N ALA A 45 11.93 -4.63 -7.54
CA ALA A 45 12.67 -4.05 -8.65
C ALA A 45 14.19 -4.07 -8.42
N ASN A 46 14.65 -3.69 -7.22
CA ASN A 46 16.07 -3.72 -6.88
C ASN A 46 16.63 -5.14 -6.84
N ALA A 47 15.91 -6.09 -6.24
CA ALA A 47 16.36 -7.48 -6.19
C ALA A 47 16.46 -8.11 -7.59
N LEU A 48 15.53 -7.79 -8.49
CA LEU A 48 15.59 -8.23 -9.89
C LEU A 48 16.76 -7.62 -10.67
N ALA A 49 17.20 -6.42 -10.29
CA ALA A 49 18.34 -5.73 -10.86
C ALA A 49 19.66 -5.97 -10.12
N ASP A 50 19.69 -6.90 -9.15
CA ASP A 50 20.86 -7.20 -8.31
C ASP A 50 21.45 -5.96 -7.60
N LYS A 51 20.57 -5.04 -7.19
CA LYS A 51 20.91 -3.82 -6.45
C LYS A 51 20.70 -4.01 -4.94
N GLU A 52 21.33 -3.14 -4.16
CA GLU A 52 21.11 -3.06 -2.72
C GLU A 52 19.63 -2.75 -2.38
N LEU A 53 19.17 -3.33 -1.28
CA LEU A 53 17.82 -3.22 -0.74
C LEU A 53 17.84 -2.34 0.51
N PRO A 54 17.51 -1.04 0.40
CA PRO A 54 17.63 -0.11 1.51
C PRO A 54 16.56 -0.37 2.58
N VAL A 55 16.99 -0.75 3.78
CA VAL A 55 16.13 -0.96 4.95
C VAL A 55 16.40 0.13 5.98
N TYR A 56 15.38 0.93 6.29
CA TYR A 56 15.50 2.02 7.25
C TYR A 56 15.67 1.52 8.69
N GLY A 57 16.66 2.08 9.41
CA GLY A 57 16.94 1.73 10.80
C GLY A 57 17.35 0.27 10.93
N THR A 58 16.67 -0.45 11.82
CA THR A 58 16.81 -1.91 12.02
C THR A 58 15.79 -2.72 11.21
N GLY A 59 14.88 -2.06 10.48
CA GLY A 59 13.79 -2.72 9.76
C GLY A 59 12.65 -3.25 10.65
N GLU A 60 12.64 -2.89 11.94
CA GLU A 60 11.66 -3.33 12.94
C GLU A 60 10.30 -2.63 12.83
N ASN A 61 10.19 -1.59 12.00
CA ASN A 61 8.94 -0.90 11.75
C ASN A 61 7.87 -1.86 11.23
N VAL A 62 6.74 -1.92 11.94
CA VAL A 62 5.61 -2.81 11.68
C VAL A 62 4.53 -2.09 10.91
N ARG A 63 4.02 -2.74 9.87
CA ARG A 63 2.85 -2.29 9.11
C ARG A 63 1.85 -3.44 9.03
N ASP A 64 0.57 -3.07 8.99
CA ASP A 64 -0.52 -3.96 8.59
C ASP A 64 -0.66 -3.90 7.08
N TRP A 65 -0.53 -5.05 6.42
CA TRP A 65 -0.50 -5.18 4.96
C TRP A 65 -1.83 -5.68 4.39
N LEU A 66 -2.46 -4.86 3.56
CA LEU A 66 -3.73 -5.16 2.89
C LEU A 66 -3.52 -5.32 1.37
N TYR A 67 -3.97 -6.44 0.82
CA TYR A 67 -3.88 -6.64 -0.62
C TYR A 67 -4.81 -5.67 -1.36
N VAL A 68 -4.33 -5.07 -2.46
CA VAL A 68 -5.02 -3.96 -3.13
C VAL A 68 -6.44 -4.31 -3.59
N GLU A 69 -6.67 -5.54 -4.06
CA GLU A 69 -8.01 -5.97 -4.49
C GLU A 69 -8.99 -6.09 -3.32
N ASP A 70 -8.53 -6.52 -2.14
CA ASP A 70 -9.37 -6.57 -0.93
C ASP A 70 -9.76 -5.17 -0.48
N HIS A 71 -8.86 -4.20 -0.61
CA HIS A 71 -9.18 -2.80 -0.34
C HIS A 71 -10.18 -2.24 -1.35
N CYS A 72 -10.04 -2.55 -2.65
CA CYS A 72 -11.00 -2.13 -3.66
C CYS A 72 -12.42 -2.66 -3.36
N ARG A 73 -12.54 -3.93 -2.95
CA ARG A 73 -13.82 -4.51 -2.52
C ARG A 73 -14.40 -3.78 -1.30
N ALA A 74 -13.55 -3.43 -0.33
CA ALA A 74 -13.99 -2.68 0.85
C ALA A 74 -14.56 -1.30 0.47
N ILE A 75 -13.89 -0.59 -0.44
CA ILE A 75 -14.35 0.71 -0.95
C ILE A 75 -15.69 0.55 -1.67
N ASP A 76 -15.82 -0.47 -2.52
CA ASP A 76 -17.05 -0.75 -3.26
C ASP A 76 -18.23 -1.03 -2.32
N MET A 77 -18.02 -1.83 -1.27
CA MET A 77 -19.03 -2.10 -0.24
C MET A 77 -19.41 -0.86 0.57
N ILE A 78 -18.44 -0.01 0.94
CA ILE A 78 -18.72 1.25 1.65
C ILE A 78 -19.49 2.23 0.76
N LEU A 79 -19.20 2.25 -0.53
CA LEU A 79 -19.88 3.12 -1.49
C LEU A 79 -21.37 2.76 -1.63
N HIS A 80 -21.67 1.46 -1.71
CA HIS A 80 -23.05 0.99 -1.92
C HIS A 80 -23.86 0.90 -0.62
N ASP A 81 -23.26 0.36 0.44
CA ASP A 81 -23.98 -0.05 1.66
C ASP A 81 -23.49 0.68 2.92
N GLY A 82 -22.46 1.52 2.81
CA GLY A 82 -21.94 2.29 3.93
C GLY A 82 -22.94 3.33 4.44
N LYS A 83 -22.97 3.50 5.76
CA LYS A 83 -23.84 4.51 6.37
C LYS A 83 -23.22 5.90 6.20
N VAL A 84 -24.02 6.83 5.68
CA VAL A 84 -23.64 8.25 5.59
C VAL A 84 -23.27 8.80 6.97
N GLY A 85 -22.16 9.54 7.04
CA GLY A 85 -21.60 10.12 8.25
C GLY A 85 -20.62 9.19 8.98
N GLU A 86 -20.48 7.93 8.55
CA GLU A 86 -19.64 6.96 9.23
C GLU A 86 -18.22 6.87 8.67
N VAL A 87 -17.32 6.46 9.56
CA VAL A 87 -15.93 6.13 9.27
C VAL A 87 -15.74 4.62 9.39
N TYR A 88 -15.08 4.01 8.40
CA TYR A 88 -14.77 2.59 8.36
C TYR A 88 -13.25 2.38 8.28
N ASN A 89 -12.71 1.67 9.26
CA ASN A 89 -11.32 1.21 9.24
C ASN A 89 -11.22 -0.08 8.42
N ILE A 90 -10.19 -0.20 7.58
CA ILE A 90 -9.98 -1.32 6.66
C ILE A 90 -8.57 -1.86 6.86
N GLY A 91 -8.45 -3.07 7.41
CA GLY A 91 -7.18 -3.68 7.79
C GLY A 91 -7.07 -5.12 7.29
N GLY A 92 -5.84 -5.59 7.09
CA GLY A 92 -5.55 -6.95 6.64
C GLY A 92 -5.38 -7.96 7.78
N HIS A 93 -5.26 -7.50 9.04
CA HIS A 93 -4.80 -8.32 10.17
C HIS A 93 -3.43 -9.00 9.90
N ASN A 94 -2.60 -8.34 9.11
CA ASN A 94 -1.35 -8.88 8.57
C ASN A 94 -0.16 -8.03 9.03
N GLU A 95 0.08 -7.97 10.33
CA GLU A 95 1.23 -7.24 10.86
C GLU A 95 2.54 -7.95 10.51
N LYS A 96 3.42 -7.23 9.80
CA LYS A 96 4.78 -7.69 9.49
C LYS A 96 5.76 -6.53 9.62
N SER A 97 6.96 -6.80 10.10
CA SER A 97 8.04 -5.83 10.05
C SER A 97 8.54 -5.65 8.61
N ASN A 98 9.11 -4.48 8.31
CA ASN A 98 9.71 -4.23 7.00
C ASN A 98 10.77 -5.28 6.65
N LEU A 99 11.59 -5.69 7.62
CA LEU A 99 12.62 -6.71 7.40
C LEU A 99 12.02 -8.08 7.06
N GLN A 100 10.92 -8.48 7.72
CA GLN A 100 10.22 -9.73 7.38
C GLN A 100 9.71 -9.71 5.94
N VAL A 101 9.12 -8.59 5.50
CA VAL A 101 8.64 -8.43 4.13
C VAL A 101 9.78 -8.57 3.10
N VAL A 102 10.92 -7.91 3.35
CA VAL A 102 12.10 -7.97 2.47
C VAL A 102 12.62 -9.40 2.34
N LYS A 103 12.74 -10.13 3.45
CA LYS A 103 13.19 -11.53 3.46
C LYS A 103 12.27 -12.45 2.66
N ILE A 104 10.95 -12.28 2.80
CA ILE A 104 9.96 -13.06 2.05
C ILE A 104 10.08 -12.80 0.53
N ILE A 105 10.32 -11.55 0.13
CA ILE A 105 10.54 -11.19 -1.28
C ILE A 105 11.81 -11.86 -1.82
N LEU A 106 12.91 -11.77 -1.08
CA LEU A 106 14.19 -12.38 -1.45
C LEU A 106 14.09 -13.90 -1.58
N GLU A 107 13.43 -14.56 -0.62
CA GLU A 107 13.16 -16.00 -0.65
C GLU A 107 12.39 -16.39 -1.91
N LYS A 108 11.28 -15.68 -2.20
CA LYS A 108 10.46 -15.93 -3.39
C LYS A 108 11.22 -15.71 -4.70
N LEU A 109 12.15 -14.76 -4.75
CA LEU A 109 12.98 -14.47 -5.93
C LEU A 109 14.25 -15.33 -6.03
N GLY A 110 14.57 -16.14 -5.01
CA GLY A 110 15.83 -16.89 -4.95
C GLY A 110 17.06 -15.99 -4.87
N LYS A 111 16.95 -14.83 -4.19
CA LYS A 111 18.03 -13.83 -4.07
C LYS A 111 18.62 -13.84 -2.64
N PRO A 112 19.92 -13.57 -2.47
CA PRO A 112 20.57 -13.67 -1.16
C PRO A 112 20.22 -12.49 -0.25
N GLU A 113 20.14 -12.74 1.06
CA GLU A 113 19.98 -11.69 2.09
C GLU A 113 21.15 -10.69 2.13
N SER A 114 22.29 -11.00 1.50
CA SER A 114 23.42 -10.07 1.36
C SER A 114 23.10 -8.81 0.56
N LEU A 115 21.98 -8.78 -0.17
CA LEU A 115 21.50 -7.57 -0.84
C LEU A 115 20.91 -6.54 0.15
N ILE A 116 20.60 -6.93 1.39
CA ILE A 116 20.02 -6.03 2.39
C ILE A 116 21.06 -5.02 2.88
N ARG A 117 20.75 -3.73 2.78
CA ARG A 117 21.57 -2.63 3.30
C ARG A 117 20.78 -1.80 4.29
N PHE A 118 21.23 -1.76 5.54
CA PHE A 118 20.65 -0.86 6.53
C PHE A 118 21.06 0.59 6.27
N VAL A 119 20.09 1.49 6.25
CA VAL A 119 20.27 2.93 6.03
C VAL A 119 19.70 3.72 7.21
N THR A 120 20.17 4.96 7.37
CA THR A 120 19.70 5.86 8.44
C THR A 120 18.18 5.98 8.42
N ASP A 121 17.56 5.83 9.59
CA ASP A 121 16.10 5.88 9.70
C ASP A 121 15.55 7.28 9.35
N ARG A 122 14.27 7.31 9.00
CA ARG A 122 13.55 8.55 8.72
C ARG A 122 13.23 9.26 10.04
N LYS A 123 13.44 10.58 10.08
CA LYS A 123 13.01 11.38 11.24
C LYS A 123 11.49 11.30 11.42
N GLY A 124 11.06 10.96 12.63
CA GLY A 124 9.65 10.84 12.99
C GLY A 124 8.96 9.63 12.34
N HIS A 125 9.70 8.55 12.08
CA HIS A 125 9.12 7.33 11.54
C HIS A 125 8.26 6.63 12.59
N ASP A 126 6.95 6.52 12.33
CA ASP A 126 6.07 5.77 13.22
C ASP A 126 6.45 4.29 13.22
N LEU A 127 6.64 3.74 14.41
CA LEU A 127 7.15 2.39 14.60
C LEU A 127 6.14 1.32 14.18
N ARG A 128 4.85 1.50 14.49
CA ARG A 128 3.83 0.47 14.29
C ARG A 128 2.49 1.04 13.88
N TYR A 129 1.92 0.47 12.82
CA TYR A 129 0.52 0.63 12.46
C TYR A 129 -0.17 -0.73 12.45
N ALA A 130 -1.32 -0.81 13.09
CA ALA A 130 -2.21 -1.97 13.11
C ALA A 130 -3.65 -1.47 13.09
N ILE A 131 -4.48 -2.04 12.22
CA ILE A 131 -5.86 -1.59 12.03
C ILE A 131 -6.83 -2.62 12.59
N ASP A 132 -7.85 -2.14 13.31
CA ASP A 132 -9.01 -2.93 13.72
C ASP A 132 -10.17 -2.68 12.75
N PRO A 133 -10.55 -3.66 11.91
CA PRO A 133 -11.66 -3.58 10.97
C PRO A 133 -12.99 -4.13 11.55
N ALA A 134 -13.11 -4.31 12.88
CA ALA A 134 -14.31 -4.90 13.49
C ALA A 134 -15.61 -4.22 13.08
N LYS A 135 -15.60 -2.89 12.90
CA LYS A 135 -16.78 -2.13 12.49
C LYS A 135 -17.25 -2.46 11.07
N ILE A 136 -16.36 -2.44 10.08
CA ILE A 136 -16.76 -2.74 8.69
C ILE A 136 -17.20 -4.20 8.57
N HIS A 137 -16.60 -5.10 9.35
CA HIS A 137 -17.05 -6.48 9.43
C HIS A 137 -18.45 -6.58 10.03
N ALA A 138 -18.69 -5.96 11.19
CA ALA A 138 -19.99 -6.04 11.87
C ALA A 138 -21.13 -5.40 11.07
N GLU A 139 -20.85 -4.32 10.34
CA GLU A 139 -21.89 -3.58 9.62
C GLU A 139 -22.09 -4.03 8.18
N LEU A 140 -21.01 -4.38 7.47
CA LEU A 140 -21.05 -4.69 6.03
C LEU A 140 -20.62 -6.14 5.73
N GLY A 141 -20.17 -6.91 6.72
CA GLY A 141 -19.70 -8.28 6.53
C GLY A 141 -18.31 -8.39 5.89
N TRP A 142 -17.61 -7.27 5.67
CA TRP A 142 -16.31 -7.28 5.00
C TRP A 142 -15.22 -7.91 5.87
N LEU A 143 -14.41 -8.77 5.25
CA LEU A 143 -13.12 -9.25 5.75
C LEU A 143 -12.14 -9.34 4.58
N PRO A 144 -10.83 -9.16 4.79
CA PRO A 144 -9.85 -9.41 3.76
C PRO A 144 -9.84 -10.90 3.39
N GLU A 145 -9.85 -11.22 2.09
CA GLU A 145 -9.80 -12.60 1.61
C GLU A 145 -8.36 -13.08 1.38
N THR A 146 -7.41 -12.16 1.21
CA THR A 146 -6.03 -12.48 0.88
C THR A 146 -5.13 -12.45 2.11
N LYS A 147 -4.61 -13.63 2.48
CA LYS A 147 -3.51 -13.72 3.45
C LYS A 147 -2.25 -13.07 2.89
N PHE A 148 -1.43 -12.51 3.78
CA PHE A 148 -0.19 -11.84 3.37
C PHE A 148 0.72 -12.74 2.51
N GLU A 149 0.91 -13.99 2.94
CA GLU A 149 1.79 -14.97 2.28
C GLU A 149 1.35 -15.30 0.85
N ASP A 150 0.04 -15.28 0.59
CA ASP A 150 -0.53 -15.51 -0.75
C ASP A 150 -0.44 -14.24 -1.60
N GLY A 151 -0.84 -13.10 -1.04
CA GLY A 151 -0.84 -11.83 -1.76
C GLY A 151 0.57 -11.39 -2.17
N ILE A 152 1.59 -11.60 -1.32
CA ILE A 152 2.96 -11.21 -1.65
C ILE A 152 3.51 -12.06 -2.80
N ARG A 153 3.18 -13.35 -2.86
CA ARG A 153 3.54 -14.23 -3.99
C ARG A 153 2.88 -13.76 -5.28
N LYS A 154 1.57 -13.50 -5.25
CA LYS A 154 0.82 -12.91 -6.38
C LYS A 154 1.45 -11.59 -6.84
N THR A 155 1.86 -10.75 -5.89
CA THR A 155 2.50 -9.47 -6.18
C THR A 155 3.83 -9.68 -6.90
N VAL A 156 4.74 -10.50 -6.35
CA VAL A 156 6.03 -10.79 -7.00
C VAL A 156 5.84 -11.39 -8.39
N ASP A 157 4.94 -12.36 -8.54
CA ASP A 157 4.63 -12.98 -9.83
C ASP A 157 4.08 -11.96 -10.84
N TRP A 158 3.26 -10.99 -10.38
CA TRP A 158 2.80 -9.91 -11.24
C TRP A 158 3.95 -9.03 -11.74
N TYR A 159 4.91 -8.63 -10.89
CA TYR A 159 6.08 -7.86 -11.35
C TYR A 159 6.96 -8.65 -12.32
N LEU A 160 7.14 -9.95 -12.10
CA LEU A 160 7.88 -10.83 -13.02
C LEU A 160 7.23 -10.90 -14.40
N ASN A 161 5.89 -10.94 -14.44
CA ASN A 161 5.11 -11.05 -15.68
C ASN A 161 4.82 -9.70 -16.36
N ASN A 162 5.05 -8.59 -15.68
CA ASN A 162 4.73 -7.24 -16.18
C ASN A 162 5.95 -6.31 -16.20
N LYS A 163 7.13 -6.85 -16.52
CA LYS A 163 8.38 -6.06 -16.65
C LYS A 163 8.24 -4.78 -17.47
N PRO A 164 7.64 -4.80 -18.68
CA PRO A 164 7.52 -3.59 -19.48
C PRO A 164 6.78 -2.46 -18.75
N TRP A 165 5.81 -2.78 -17.89
CA TRP A 165 5.04 -1.77 -17.17
C TRP A 165 5.90 -1.00 -16.16
N TRP A 166 6.62 -1.72 -15.27
CA TRP A 166 7.39 -1.05 -14.22
C TRP A 166 8.76 -0.57 -14.70
N GLU A 167 9.37 -1.20 -15.70
CA GLU A 167 10.63 -0.72 -16.29
C GLU A 167 10.46 0.66 -16.95
N ASN A 168 9.36 0.86 -17.69
CA ASN A 168 9.00 2.17 -18.28
C ASN A 168 8.74 3.26 -17.22
N ILE A 169 8.26 2.86 -16.04
CA ILE A 169 8.06 3.79 -14.93
C ILE A 169 9.40 4.20 -14.31
N ILE A 170 10.31 3.24 -14.12
CA ILE A 170 11.63 3.50 -13.52
C ILE A 170 12.53 4.28 -14.48
N SER A 171 12.45 4.02 -15.79
CA SER A 171 13.23 4.75 -16.80
C SER A 171 12.86 6.24 -16.86
N GLY A 172 11.65 6.59 -16.40
CA GLY A 172 11.14 7.96 -16.46
C GLY A 172 10.52 8.31 -17.81
N GLU A 173 10.55 7.41 -18.80
CA GLU A 173 9.98 7.64 -20.14
C GLU A 173 8.49 7.96 -20.10
N TYR A 174 7.76 7.54 -19.06
CA TYR A 174 6.37 7.96 -18.87
C TYR A 174 6.22 9.47 -18.69
N ARG A 175 7.20 10.16 -18.06
CA ARG A 175 7.20 11.61 -17.92
C ARG A 175 7.36 12.27 -19.27
N ASP A 176 8.28 11.76 -20.09
CA ASP A 176 8.51 12.25 -21.45
C ASP A 176 7.28 12.04 -22.36
N TYR A 177 6.55 10.94 -22.17
CA TYR A 177 5.26 10.68 -22.84
C TYR A 177 4.18 11.69 -22.43
N TYR A 178 4.04 11.96 -21.12
CA TYR A 178 3.07 12.95 -20.62
C TYR A 178 3.45 14.37 -21.04
N GLU A 179 4.73 14.74 -21.01
CA GLU A 179 5.19 16.02 -21.55
C GLU A 179 4.85 16.12 -23.04
N LYS A 180 5.19 15.13 -23.88
CA LYS A 180 4.82 15.15 -25.31
C LYS A 180 3.32 15.20 -25.59
N MET A 181 2.50 14.57 -24.73
CA MET A 181 1.06 14.49 -24.94
C MET A 181 0.30 15.73 -24.43
N TYR A 182 0.88 16.47 -23.49
CA TYR A 182 0.20 17.56 -22.78
C TYR A 182 0.97 18.89 -22.74
N SER A 183 2.17 19.00 -23.33
CA SER A 183 2.94 20.25 -23.37
C SER A 183 2.31 21.34 -24.26
N ASP A 184 1.44 20.95 -25.19
CA ASP A 184 0.74 21.85 -26.11
C ASP A 184 -0.76 22.02 -25.76
N ARG A 185 -1.13 21.82 -24.49
CA ARG A 185 -2.46 22.17 -23.95
C ARG A 185 -2.38 23.10 -22.76
#